data_AF-A0A955VKC6-F1
#
_entry.id   AF-A0A955VKC6-F1
#
_cell.length_a   1.000
_cell.length_b   1.000
_cell.length_c   1.000
_cell.angle_alpha   90.00
_cell.angle_beta   90.00
_cell.angle_gamma   90.00
#
_symmetry.space_group_name_H-M   'P 1'
#
loop_
_entity.id
_entity.type
_entity.pdbx_description
1 polymer ?
#
loop_
_entity_poly.entity_id
_entity_poly.type
_entity_poly.pdbx_seq_one_letter_code
_entity_poly.pdbx_strand_id
1 'polypeptide(L)'
;MIKEFKRFQLEATKLGRSVVFQVTVFEKTERRGKKLFAETQCSDPLHFIIQFVIKEAPSFDKLLERFLRQLNHRGFTPVRYRTRGEIRWNEWTTINSDIRFDLNGGEE
;
A
#
# COMPACT_ATOMS: atom_id res chain seq x y z
N MET A 1 15.68 9.15 -12.80
CA MET A 1 15.45 7.77 -13.30
C MET A 1 14.37 7.13 -12.42
N ILE A 2 13.38 6.46 -13.02
CA ILE A 2 12.35 5.69 -12.29
C ILE A 2 12.53 4.22 -12.68
N LYS A 3 12.51 3.32 -11.69
CA LYS A 3 12.57 1.87 -11.90
C LYS A 3 11.61 1.16 -10.96
N GLU A 4 11.14 -0.02 -11.35
CA GLU A 4 10.42 -0.88 -10.42
C GLU A 4 11.35 -1.30 -9.27
N PHE A 5 10.85 -1.19 -8.03
CA PHE A 5 11.57 -1.54 -6.81
C PHE A 5 11.03 -2.82 -6.17
N LYS A 6 9.71 -2.94 -6.08
CA LYS A 6 9.04 -4.07 -5.42
C LYS A 6 7.59 -4.18 -5.88
N ARG A 7 7.00 -5.37 -5.72
CA ARG A 7 5.54 -5.56 -5.79
C ARG A 7 5.04 -6.17 -4.49
N PHE A 8 3.84 -5.79 -4.07
CA PHE A 8 3.15 -6.43 -2.96
C PHE A 8 1.67 -6.61 -3.26
N GLN A 9 1.07 -7.60 -2.60
CA GLN A 9 -0.36 -7.77 -2.54
C GLN A 9 -0.84 -7.45 -1.14
N LEU A 10 -2.02 -6.85 -1.05
CA LEU A 10 -2.66 -6.59 0.22
C LEU A 10 -4.12 -6.99 0.16
N GLU A 11 -4.56 -7.80 1.12
CA GLU A 11 -5.96 -8.15 1.31
C GLU A 11 -6.58 -7.23 2.35
N ALA A 12 -7.75 -6.67 2.02
CA ALA A 12 -8.58 -5.89 2.94
C ALA A 12 -10.05 -6.28 2.77
N THR A 13 -10.86 -6.01 3.80
CA THR A 13 -12.31 -6.22 3.76
C THR A 13 -13.05 -4.88 3.71
N LYS A 14 -14.16 -4.83 2.99
CA LYS A 14 -15.08 -3.68 2.95
C LYS A 14 -16.50 -4.20 2.84
N LEU A 15 -17.36 -3.80 3.78
CA LEU A 15 -18.78 -4.19 3.82
C LEU A 15 -18.99 -5.72 3.67
N GLY A 16 -18.16 -6.51 4.36
CA GLY A 16 -18.23 -7.98 4.34
C GLY A 16 -17.64 -8.65 3.10
N ARG A 17 -17.02 -7.91 2.17
CA ARG A 17 -16.35 -8.46 0.98
C ARG A 17 -14.84 -8.30 1.07
N SER A 18 -14.09 -9.33 0.69
CA SER A 18 -12.63 -9.27 0.58
C SER A 18 -12.19 -8.72 -0.78
N VAL A 19 -11.19 -7.85 -0.77
CA VAL A 19 -10.57 -7.25 -1.94
C VAL A 19 -9.06 -7.42 -1.82
N VAL A 20 -8.41 -7.85 -2.91
CA VAL A 20 -6.95 -7.98 -2.98
C VAL A 20 -6.38 -6.92 -3.90
N PHE A 21 -5.63 -5.98 -3.33
CA PHE A 21 -4.90 -4.95 -4.04
C PHE A 21 -3.57 -5.52 -4.56
N GLN A 22 -3.29 -5.30 -5.84
CA GLN A 22 -1.96 -5.54 -6.43
C GLN A 22 -1.25 -4.20 -6.56
N VAL A 23 -0.12 -4.05 -5.87
CA VAL A 23 0.58 -2.77 -5.77
C VAL A 23 2.00 -2.90 -6.32
N THR A 24 2.34 -2.01 -7.24
CA THR A 24 3.71 -1.88 -7.76
C THR A 24 4.37 -0.66 -7.13
N VAL A 25 5.55 -0.87 -6.57
CA VAL A 25 6.39 0.15 -5.95
C VAL A 25 7.53 0.51 -6.90
N PHE A 26 7.69 1.78 -7.17
CA PHE A 26 8.74 2.34 -8.00
C PHE A 26 9.74 3.12 -7.14
N GLU A 27 11.03 2.99 -7.43
CA GLU A 27 12.08 3.83 -6.89
C GLU A 27 12.40 4.92 -7.91
N LYS A 28 12.33 6.17 -7.48
CA LYS A 28 12.82 7.33 -8.22
C LYS A 28 14.09 7.85 -7.57
N THR A 29 15.16 7.89 -8.34
CA THR A 29 16.41 8.56 -7.92
C THR A 29 16.32 10.04 -8.24
N GLU A 30 16.42 10.88 -7.21
CA GLU A 30 16.42 12.34 -7.29
C GLU A 30 17.74 12.92 -6.75
N ARG A 31 17.99 14.22 -6.99
CA ARG A 31 19.22 14.91 -6.55
C ARG A 31 19.46 14.86 -5.04
N ARG A 32 18.39 14.75 -4.24
CA ARG A 32 18.42 14.69 -2.76
C ARG A 32 18.33 13.28 -2.18
N GLY A 33 18.34 12.24 -3.01
CA GLY A 33 18.26 10.84 -2.56
C GLY A 33 17.25 10.01 -3.34
N LYS A 34 16.95 8.83 -2.81
CA LYS A 34 15.98 7.89 -3.40
C LYS A 34 14.64 8.02 -2.71
N LYS A 35 13.56 8.01 -3.50
CA LYS A 35 12.18 8.05 -3.00
C LYS A 35 11.36 6.92 -3.60
N LEU A 36 10.50 6.32 -2.79
CA LEU A 36 9.57 5.29 -3.24
C LEU A 36 8.20 5.87 -3.54
N PHE A 37 7.57 5.36 -4.59
CA PHE A 37 6.23 5.70 -5.04
C PHE A 37 5.47 4.40 -5.24
N ALA A 38 4.17 4.38 -4.95
CA ALA A 38 3.34 3.22 -5.25
C ALA A 38 2.04 3.64 -5.92
N GLU A 39 1.64 2.83 -6.88
CA GLU A 39 0.37 2.97 -7.57
C GLU A 39 -0.32 1.61 -7.62
N THR A 40 -1.63 1.63 -7.41
CA THR A 40 -2.48 0.46 -7.62
C THR A 40 -3.81 0.90 -8.22
N GLN A 41 -4.30 0.09 -9.15
CA GLN A 41 -5.64 0.16 -9.69
C GLN A 41 -6.37 -1.11 -9.26
N CYS A 42 -7.51 -0.96 -8.62
CA CYS A 42 -8.34 -2.07 -8.19
C CYS A 42 -9.80 -1.77 -8.55
N SER A 43 -10.53 -2.77 -9.03
CA SER A 43 -11.99 -2.71 -9.12
C SER A 43 -12.58 -3.08 -7.76
N ASP A 44 -13.34 -2.17 -7.17
CA ASP A 44 -14.09 -2.43 -5.94
C ASP A 44 -15.52 -2.90 -6.31
N PRO A 45 -16.16 -3.77 -5.52
CA PRO A 45 -17.51 -4.23 -5.83
C PRO A 45 -18.58 -3.12 -5.91
N LEU A 46 -18.29 -1.91 -5.44
CA LEU A 46 -19.18 -0.74 -5.47
C LEU A 46 -18.60 0.42 -6.30
N HIS A 47 -17.33 0.38 -6.72
CA HIS A 47 -16.70 1.41 -7.55
C HIS A 47 -15.85 0.79 -8.67
N PHE A 48 -16.08 1.26 -9.90
CA PHE A 48 -15.49 0.69 -11.11
C PHE A 48 -13.96 0.60 -11.08
N ILE A 49 -13.25 1.62 -10.58
CA ILE A 49 -11.80 1.65 -10.40
C ILE A 49 -11.46 2.58 -9.22
N ILE A 50 -10.72 2.07 -8.24
CA ILE A 50 -10.11 2.85 -7.17
C ILE A 50 -8.61 2.89 -7.41
N GLN A 51 -8.07 4.09 -7.64
CA GLN A 51 -6.63 4.32 -7.68
C GLN A 51 -6.13 4.79 -6.31
N PHE A 52 -5.08 4.15 -5.83
CA PHE A 52 -4.30 4.64 -4.70
C PHE A 52 -2.93 5.07 -5.20
N VAL A 53 -2.51 6.26 -4.78
CA VAL A 53 -1.21 6.82 -5.12
C VAL A 53 -0.52 7.21 -3.82
N ILE A 54 0.65 6.62 -3.57
CA ILE A 54 1.53 7.01 -2.49
C ILE A 54 2.72 7.73 -3.08
N LYS A 55 2.84 8.99 -2.71
CA LYS A 55 3.96 9.83 -3.08
C LYS A 55 5.03 9.72 -1.99
N GLU A 56 6.27 9.57 -2.44
CA GLU A 56 7.47 9.91 -1.68
C GLU A 56 7.59 9.27 -0.29
N ALA A 57 7.80 7.95 -0.22
CA ALA A 57 8.17 7.27 1.01
C ALA A 57 9.68 6.99 1.09
N PRO A 58 10.32 7.15 2.26
CA PRO A 58 11.75 6.89 2.44
C PRO A 58 12.10 5.39 2.51
N SER A 59 11.12 4.53 2.79
CA SER A 59 11.28 3.08 2.88
C SER A 59 9.99 2.35 2.52
N PHE A 60 10.08 1.04 2.30
CA PHE A 60 8.91 0.20 2.05
C PHE A 60 7.94 0.21 3.23
N ASP A 61 8.44 0.18 4.47
CA ASP A 61 7.57 0.15 5.66
C ASP A 61 6.76 1.44 5.78
N LYS A 62 7.37 2.60 5.52
CA LYS A 62 6.66 3.88 5.49
C LYS A 62 5.67 3.98 4.34
N LEU A 63 5.98 3.38 3.19
CA LEU A 63 5.06 3.28 2.07
C LEU A 63 3.84 2.42 2.44
N LEU A 64 4.08 1.24 3.02
CA LEU A 64 3.03 0.33 3.45
C LEU A 64 2.15 0.98 4.52
N GLU A 65 2.74 1.61 5.53
CA GLU A 65 2.03 2.41 6.55
C GLU A 65 1.10 3.45 5.91
N ARG A 66 1.59 4.26 4.95
CA ARG A 66 0.77 5.25 4.25
C ARG A 66 -0.36 4.60 3.45
N PHE A 67 -0.13 3.42 2.88
CA PHE A 67 -1.14 2.67 2.14
C PHE A 67 -2.28 2.20 3.05
N LEU A 68 -1.92 1.62 4.19
CA LEU A 68 -2.86 1.17 5.21
C LEU A 68 -3.73 2.33 5.73
N ARG A 69 -3.12 3.51 5.95
CA ARG A 69 -3.86 4.73 6.31
C ARG A 69 -4.88 5.13 5.24
N GLN A 70 -4.49 5.13 3.96
CA GLN A 70 -5.42 5.45 2.87
C GLN A 70 -6.56 4.43 2.75
N LEU A 71 -6.29 3.14 2.98
CA LEU A 71 -7.32 2.10 3.00
C LEU A 71 -8.33 2.32 4.12
N ASN A 72 -7.85 2.53 5.35
CA ASN A 72 -8.69 2.80 6.51
C ASN A 72 -9.57 4.04 6.28
N HIS A 73 -9.00 5.12 5.76
CA HIS A 73 -9.74 6.34 5.43
C HIS A 73 -10.86 6.12 4.39
N ARG A 74 -10.68 5.16 3.47
CA ARG A 74 -11.67 4.79 2.45
C ARG A 74 -12.63 3.65 2.90
N GLY A 75 -12.61 3.31 4.18
CA GLY A 75 -13.50 2.32 4.79
C GLY A 75 -13.12 0.87 4.52
N PHE A 76 -11.87 0.60 4.13
CA PHE A 76 -11.34 -0.76 4.05
C PHE A 76 -10.69 -1.13 5.39
N THR A 77 -10.79 -2.41 5.77
CA THR A 77 -10.09 -2.99 6.93
C THR A 77 -8.97 -3.90 6.41
N PRO A 78 -7.70 -3.49 6.45
CA PRO A 78 -6.57 -4.32 6.04
C PRO A 78 -6.47 -5.60 6.88
N VAL A 79 -6.18 -6.73 6.23
CA VAL A 79 -6.12 -8.05 6.88
C VAL A 79 -4.70 -8.60 6.86
N ARG A 80 -4.08 -8.63 5.67
CA ARG A 80 -2.75 -9.21 5.48
C ARG A 80 -2.09 -8.69 4.22
N TYR A 81 -0.76 -8.73 4.16
CA TYR A 81 0.00 -8.39 2.97
C TYR A 81 1.06 -9.44 2.67
N ARG A 82 1.51 -9.52 1.42
CA ARG A 82 2.66 -10.33 1.02
C ARG A 82 3.46 -9.62 -0.05
N THR A 83 4.76 -9.83 -0.05
CA THR A 83 5.66 -9.24 -1.05
C THR A 83 5.99 -10.25 -2.15
N ARG A 84 6.30 -9.74 -3.35
CA ARG A 84 6.82 -10.56 -4.43
C ARG A 84 8.31 -10.82 -4.17
N GLY A 85 8.70 -12.08 -3.99
CA GLY A 85 10.08 -12.52 -4.08
C GLY A 85 10.53 -12.63 -5.53
N GLU A 86 11.72 -13.18 -5.79
CA GLU A 86 12.30 -13.22 -7.14
C GLU A 86 11.43 -13.98 -8.15
N ILE A 87 10.84 -15.11 -7.74
CA ILE A 87 10.08 -15.99 -8.64
C ILE A 87 8.63 -16.19 -8.16
N ARG A 88 8.38 -16.11 -6.85
CA ARG A 88 7.07 -16.41 -6.25
C ARG A 88 6.63 -15.34 -5.26
N TRP A 89 5.34 -15.32 -4.96
CA TRP A 89 4.82 -14.57 -3.82
C TRP A 89 5.33 -15.20 -2.52
N ASN A 90 5.74 -14.36 -1.58
CA ASN A 90 6.08 -14.80 -0.22
C ASN A 90 4.81 -15.17 0.56
N GLU A 91 5.00 -15.76 1.73
CA GLU A 91 3.92 -16.01 2.68
C GLU A 91 3.22 -14.72 3.10
N TRP A 92 1.96 -14.87 3.50
CA TRP A 92 1.17 -13.76 4.00
C TRP A 92 1.62 -13.35 5.40
N THR A 93 1.83 -12.05 5.59
CA THR A 93 2.01 -11.41 6.88
C THR A 93 0.70 -10.79 7.32
N THR A 94 0.19 -11.21 8.48
CA THR A 94 -1.02 -10.63 9.09
C THR A 94 -0.76 -9.19 9.50
N ILE A 95 -1.72 -8.31 9.23
CA ILE A 95 -1.71 -6.93 9.70
C ILE A 95 -2.46 -6.93 11.02
N ASN A 96 -1.79 -6.68 12.13
CA ASN A 96 -2.47 -6.52 13.41
C ASN A 96 -3.30 -5.23 13.37
N SER A 97 -4.60 -5.36 13.62
CA SER A 97 -5.58 -4.26 13.64
C SER A 97 -5.33 -3.20 14.71
N ASP A 98 -4.43 -3.47 15.66
CA ASP A 98 -4.00 -2.53 16.70
C ASP A 98 -3.03 -1.44 16.22
N ILE A 99 -2.68 -1.41 14.93
CA ILE A 99 -1.98 -0.25 14.37
C ILE A 99 -2.98 0.90 14.21
N ARG A 100 -3.31 1.55 15.34
CA ARG A 100 -3.88 2.90 15.35
C ARG A 100 -2.82 3.81 14.77
N PHE A 101 -2.91 4.06 13.47
CA PHE A 101 -2.19 5.18 12.88
C PHE A 101 -2.80 6.45 13.46
N ASP A 102 -2.10 7.09 14.39
CA ASP A 102 -2.52 8.38 14.94
C ASP A 102 -2.93 9.30 13.78
N LEU A 103 -4.21 9.67 13.78
CA LEU A 103 -4.83 10.55 12.78
C LEU A 103 -4.36 12.01 12.95
N ASN A 104 -3.44 12.27 13.88
CA ASN A 104 -2.90 13.59 14.20
C ASN A 104 -1.47 13.77 13.67
N GLY A 105 -1.26 13.47 12.39
CA GLY A 105 -0.13 14.03 11.65
C GLY A 105 -0.51 15.40 11.12
N GLY A 106 -0.71 16.37 12.02
CA GLY A 106 -0.75 17.78 11.65
C GLY A 106 0.60 18.17 11.07
N GLU A 107 0.62 18.53 9.80
CA GLU A 107 1.69 19.34 9.23
C GLU A 107 1.31 20.82 9.49
N GLU A 108 1.97 21.42 10.48
CA GLU A 108 2.45 22.81 10.44
C GLU A 108 3.98 22.76 10.47
#